data_AF-A0A530JZP3-F1
#
_entry.id   AF-A0A530JZP3-F1
#
_cell.length_a   1.000
_cell.length_b   1.000
_cell.length_c   1.000
_cell.angle_alpha   90.00
_cell.angle_beta   90.00
_cell.angle_gamma   90.00
#
_symmetry.space_group_name_H-M   'P 1'
#
loop_
_entity.id
_entity.type
_entity.pdbx_description
1 polymer ?
#
loop_
_entity_poly.entity_id
_entity_poly.type
_entity_poly.pdbx_seq_one_letter_code
_entity_poly.pdbx_strand_id
1 'polypeptide(L)'
;RNAIDEALVPGGSSSGSAVATARGIVSFALGTDTAGSGRIPAGLNNIVGLKPTVGALSTAGVVPACRTLDCVSVFAQTVDDAYGVFSVAAARDAADPYSRDIAVQPLATRQPVLTVGVPAKADLKFFGDMAMQAGFEASLAMLSRLGCRLIEIPFGDFYATANLLYEGAWVAERYAAIRDFIEANETALHPVTRKIIGGARNLSAVDAFRGLYALQAYKAKLAPVIASVDLFCVPTAPTHYTTAAVLADPVETNSRLGTYTNFVNLLD
;
A
#
# COMPACT_ATOMS: atom_id res chain seq x y z
N ARG A 1 12.61 11.03 -9.18
CA ARG A 1 12.65 12.26 -8.35
C ARG A 1 11.21 12.69 -8.10
N ASN A 2 10.90 13.27 -6.95
CA ASN A 2 9.54 13.76 -6.69
C ASN A 2 9.12 14.83 -7.71
N ALA A 3 7.82 14.95 -7.96
CA ALA A 3 7.27 15.84 -8.97
C ALA A 3 7.40 17.33 -8.63
N ILE A 4 7.45 17.68 -7.33
CA ILE A 4 7.46 19.05 -6.81
C ILE A 4 8.88 19.45 -6.36
N ASP A 5 9.53 18.65 -5.51
CA ASP A 5 10.88 18.91 -5.00
C ASP A 5 11.84 17.76 -5.34
N GLU A 6 12.78 18.01 -6.25
CA GLU A 6 13.70 16.98 -6.74
C GLU A 6 14.69 16.45 -5.69
N ALA A 7 14.86 17.12 -4.55
CA ALA A 7 15.62 16.58 -3.43
C ALA A 7 14.93 15.34 -2.83
N LEU A 8 13.60 15.29 -2.90
CA LEU A 8 12.76 14.27 -2.29
C LEU A 8 12.60 13.02 -3.17
N VAL A 9 12.40 11.88 -2.52
CA VAL A 9 12.06 10.64 -3.23
C VAL A 9 10.66 10.73 -3.83
N PRO A 10 10.43 10.14 -5.02
CA PRO A 10 9.09 10.08 -5.61
C PRO A 10 8.13 9.13 -4.87
N GLY A 11 8.59 8.40 -3.85
CA GLY A 11 7.88 7.23 -3.33
C GLY A 11 8.01 6.04 -4.28
N GLY A 12 7.45 4.89 -3.90
CA GLY A 12 7.59 3.68 -4.69
C GLY A 12 6.70 2.52 -4.25
N SER A 13 6.74 1.41 -4.97
CA SER A 13 7.64 1.11 -6.10
C SER A 13 7.23 1.75 -7.44
N SER A 14 5.97 2.14 -7.62
CA SER A 14 5.42 2.69 -8.89
C SER A 14 5.80 4.15 -9.15
N SER A 15 7.09 4.46 -8.99
CA SER A 15 7.65 5.82 -8.98
C SER A 15 7.45 6.58 -10.30
N GLY A 16 7.82 5.98 -11.43
CA GLY A 16 7.72 6.60 -12.75
C GLY A 16 6.27 6.92 -13.14
N SER A 17 5.36 5.97 -12.91
CA SER A 17 3.92 6.13 -13.17
C SER A 17 3.34 7.32 -12.41
N ALA A 18 3.60 7.41 -11.11
CA ALA A 18 3.11 8.52 -10.29
C ALA A 18 3.69 9.87 -10.72
N VAL A 19 5.00 9.95 -10.98
CA VAL A 19 5.64 11.22 -11.40
C VAL A 19 5.15 11.67 -12.78
N ALA A 20 4.96 10.73 -13.72
CA ALA A 20 4.43 11.04 -15.05
C ALA A 20 3.00 11.60 -14.96
N THR A 21 2.14 10.98 -14.15
CA THR A 21 0.78 11.49 -13.90
C THR A 21 0.84 12.86 -13.21
N ALA A 22 1.60 12.99 -12.12
CA ALA A 22 1.69 14.23 -11.33
C ALA A 22 2.19 15.43 -12.14
N ARG A 23 3.14 15.21 -13.05
CA ARG A 23 3.65 16.26 -13.96
C ARG A 23 2.75 16.51 -15.18
N GLY A 24 1.60 15.82 -15.29
CA GLY A 24 0.65 16.00 -16.40
C GLY A 24 1.16 15.46 -17.74
N ILE A 25 2.15 14.55 -17.74
CA ILE A 25 2.68 13.92 -18.96
C ILE A 25 1.66 12.93 -19.52
N VAL A 26 0.91 12.27 -18.64
CA VAL A 26 -0.17 11.33 -18.95
C VAL A 26 -1.40 11.64 -18.09
N SER A 27 -2.59 11.36 -18.62
CA SER A 27 -3.85 11.57 -17.88
C SER A 27 -4.05 10.57 -16.74
N PHE A 28 -3.54 9.34 -16.92
CA PHE A 28 -3.47 8.32 -15.89
C PHE A 28 -2.27 7.40 -16.14
N ALA A 29 -1.89 6.63 -15.13
CA ALA A 29 -0.88 5.58 -15.27
C ALA A 29 -1.24 4.36 -14.41
N LEU A 30 -0.81 3.18 -14.84
CA LEU A 30 -0.91 1.97 -14.04
C LEU A 30 0.30 1.85 -13.11
N GLY A 31 0.05 1.34 -11.91
CA GLY A 31 1.05 0.86 -10.97
C GLY A 31 0.72 -0.54 -10.49
N THR A 32 1.48 -1.00 -9.50
CA THR A 32 1.11 -2.13 -8.67
C THR A 32 1.15 -1.74 -7.20
N ASP A 33 0.40 -2.44 -6.35
CA ASP A 33 0.38 -2.25 -4.91
C ASP A 33 0.33 -3.60 -4.20
N THR A 34 1.42 -3.95 -3.54
CA THR A 34 1.49 -5.06 -2.57
C THR A 34 1.53 -4.54 -1.14
N ALA A 35 2.46 -3.62 -0.89
CA ALA A 35 2.75 -3.06 0.42
C ALA A 35 2.18 -1.64 0.58
N GLY A 36 2.27 -0.85 -0.49
CA GLY A 36 1.84 0.55 -0.53
C GLY A 36 2.14 1.23 -1.86
N SER A 37 2.49 0.46 -2.89
CA SER A 37 3.14 0.98 -4.09
C SER A 37 2.21 1.69 -5.07
N GLY A 38 0.90 1.61 -4.86
CA GLY A 38 -0.13 2.42 -5.51
C GLY A 38 -0.56 3.64 -4.69
N ARG A 39 -0.09 3.75 -3.44
CA ARG A 39 -0.54 4.76 -2.46
C ARG A 39 0.57 5.73 -2.07
N ILE A 40 1.73 5.22 -1.64
CA ILE A 40 2.89 6.04 -1.24
C ILE A 40 3.29 7.03 -2.33
N PRO A 41 3.58 6.61 -3.58
CA PRO A 41 3.95 7.57 -4.60
C PRO A 41 2.79 8.51 -5.00
N ALA A 42 1.52 8.14 -4.80
CA ALA A 42 0.42 9.07 -5.00
C ALA A 42 0.43 10.19 -3.95
N GLY A 43 0.46 9.82 -2.66
CA GLY A 43 0.47 10.76 -1.54
C GLY A 43 1.68 11.69 -1.53
N LEU A 44 2.85 11.22 -1.99
CA LEU A 44 4.05 12.04 -2.06
C LEU A 44 4.08 12.97 -3.30
N ASN A 45 3.29 12.73 -4.34
CA ASN A 45 3.29 13.55 -5.56
C ASN A 45 1.97 14.29 -5.80
N ASN A 46 1.12 14.43 -4.78
CA ASN A 46 -0.13 15.19 -4.83
C ASN A 46 -1.08 14.74 -5.95
N ILE A 47 -1.30 13.43 -6.07
CA ILE A 47 -2.24 12.82 -7.01
C ILE A 47 -3.08 11.74 -6.32
N VAL A 48 -4.12 11.25 -7.00
CA VAL A 48 -4.94 10.14 -6.53
C VAL A 48 -4.27 8.81 -6.88
N GLY A 49 -4.18 7.91 -5.90
CA GLY A 49 -3.78 6.52 -6.07
C GLY A 49 -4.92 5.60 -5.67
N LEU A 50 -5.57 4.98 -6.64
CA LEU A 50 -6.63 4.01 -6.43
C LEU A 50 -6.01 2.61 -6.37
N LYS A 51 -6.09 1.97 -5.20
CA LYS A 51 -5.75 0.57 -4.97
C LYS A 51 -7.05 -0.25 -4.92
N PRO A 52 -7.40 -1.01 -5.96
CA PRO A 52 -8.60 -1.84 -5.97
C PRO A 52 -8.55 -2.96 -4.94
N THR A 53 -9.70 -3.49 -4.56
CA THR A 53 -9.81 -4.76 -3.84
C THR A 53 -8.99 -5.86 -4.54
N VAL A 54 -8.35 -6.76 -3.77
CA VAL A 54 -7.45 -7.79 -4.34
C VAL A 54 -8.21 -8.63 -5.38
N GLY A 55 -7.63 -8.84 -6.56
CA GLY A 55 -8.27 -9.61 -7.63
C GLY A 55 -9.39 -8.89 -8.39
N ALA A 56 -9.70 -7.62 -8.11
CA ALA A 56 -10.66 -6.84 -8.91
C ALA A 56 -10.12 -6.54 -10.32
N LEU A 57 -8.81 -6.31 -10.43
CA LEU A 57 -8.08 -6.20 -11.69
C LEU A 57 -7.19 -7.44 -11.83
N SER A 58 -7.17 -8.02 -13.04
CA SER A 58 -6.33 -9.16 -13.36
C SER A 58 -4.84 -8.82 -13.19
N THR A 59 -4.10 -9.78 -12.65
CA THR A 59 -2.63 -9.77 -12.62
C THR A 59 -2.01 -10.66 -13.70
N ALA A 60 -2.81 -11.19 -14.63
CA ALA A 60 -2.28 -11.87 -15.82
C ALA A 60 -1.37 -10.93 -16.63
N GLY A 61 -0.15 -11.38 -16.93
CA GLY A 61 0.87 -10.57 -17.59
C GLY A 61 1.63 -9.60 -16.68
N VAL A 62 1.33 -9.56 -15.38
CA VAL A 62 2.09 -8.80 -14.37
C VAL A 62 3.16 -9.70 -13.76
N VAL A 63 4.41 -9.23 -13.67
CA VAL A 63 5.47 -9.94 -12.95
C VAL A 63 5.13 -9.93 -11.45
N PRO A 64 4.96 -11.09 -10.80
CA PRO A 64 4.52 -11.15 -9.42
C PRO A 64 5.60 -10.63 -8.46
N ALA A 65 5.15 -9.92 -7.43
CA ALA A 65 5.94 -9.53 -6.26
C ALA A 65 5.53 -10.40 -5.06
N CYS A 66 4.32 -10.24 -4.53
CA CYS A 66 3.72 -11.22 -3.64
C CYS A 66 2.39 -11.63 -4.27
N ARG A 67 2.39 -12.74 -5.02
CA ARG A 67 1.30 -13.08 -5.95
C ARG A 67 -0.06 -13.14 -5.25
N THR A 68 -0.11 -13.55 -4.00
CA THR A 68 -1.36 -13.62 -3.22
C THR A 68 -1.92 -12.26 -2.79
N LEU A 69 -1.13 -11.18 -2.89
CA LEU A 69 -1.43 -9.85 -2.39
C LEU A 69 -1.41 -8.76 -3.47
N ASP A 70 -0.82 -9.03 -4.63
CA ASP A 70 -0.58 -8.01 -5.64
C ASP A 70 -1.89 -7.46 -6.22
N CYS A 71 -1.96 -6.13 -6.32
CA CYS A 71 -3.04 -5.43 -7.02
C CYS A 71 -2.43 -4.56 -8.13
N VAL A 72 -2.98 -4.59 -9.34
CA VAL A 72 -2.80 -3.47 -10.28
C VAL A 72 -3.49 -2.25 -9.68
N SER A 73 -2.83 -1.09 -9.70
CA SER A 73 -3.32 0.18 -9.15
C SER A 73 -3.38 1.25 -10.23
N VAL A 74 -4.14 2.31 -9.97
CA VAL A 74 -4.35 3.43 -10.90
C VAL A 74 -3.90 4.74 -10.27
N PHE A 75 -3.09 5.51 -10.98
CA PHE A 75 -2.78 6.89 -10.66
C PHE A 75 -3.53 7.84 -11.60
N ALA A 76 -4.21 8.84 -11.05
CA ALA A 76 -4.84 9.91 -11.82
C ALA A 76 -4.83 11.24 -11.04
N GLN A 77 -5.19 12.33 -11.69
CA GLN A 77 -5.28 13.65 -11.05
C GLN A 77 -6.52 13.80 -10.16
N THR A 78 -7.58 13.04 -10.45
CA THR A 78 -8.85 13.10 -9.72
C THR A 78 -9.37 11.71 -9.36
N VAL A 79 -10.30 11.66 -8.39
CA VAL A 79 -10.96 10.40 -8.01
C VAL A 79 -11.83 9.89 -9.15
N ASP A 80 -12.53 10.78 -9.86
CA ASP A 80 -13.39 10.42 -10.99
C ASP A 80 -12.60 9.77 -12.13
N ASP A 81 -11.43 10.33 -12.48
CA ASP A 81 -10.56 9.76 -13.52
C ASP A 81 -10.01 8.39 -13.09
N ALA A 82 -9.52 8.27 -11.84
CA ALA A 82 -9.00 7.01 -11.33
C ALA A 82 -10.10 5.93 -11.33
N TYR A 83 -11.33 6.31 -10.92
CA TYR A 83 -12.47 5.41 -10.89
C TYR A 83 -12.98 5.05 -12.30
N GLY A 84 -12.93 5.99 -13.25
CA GLY A 84 -13.27 5.73 -14.64
C GLY A 84 -12.35 4.68 -15.26
N VAL A 85 -11.05 4.79 -15.03
CA VAL A 85 -10.06 3.78 -15.47
C VAL A 85 -10.31 2.43 -14.77
N PHE A 86 -10.50 2.43 -13.45
CA PHE A 86 -10.83 1.21 -12.70
C PHE A 86 -12.08 0.52 -13.26
N SER A 87 -13.14 1.28 -13.55
CA SER A 87 -14.42 0.74 -14.02
C SER A 87 -14.32 0.08 -15.39
N VAL A 88 -13.40 0.55 -16.25
CA VAL A 88 -13.12 -0.07 -17.55
C VAL A 88 -12.23 -1.31 -17.41
N ALA A 89 -11.26 -1.26 -16.49
CA ALA A 89 -10.25 -2.32 -16.34
C ALA A 89 -10.71 -3.51 -15.46
N ALA A 90 -11.67 -3.29 -14.55
CA ALA A 90 -12.14 -4.31 -13.63
C ALA A 90 -13.00 -5.35 -14.34
N ALA A 91 -12.49 -6.57 -14.41
CA ALA A 91 -13.17 -7.72 -14.98
C ALA A 91 -12.61 -9.02 -14.41
N ARG A 92 -13.46 -10.04 -14.25
CA ARG A 92 -13.03 -11.40 -13.96
C ARG A 92 -12.21 -11.94 -15.14
N ASP A 93 -11.01 -12.44 -14.86
CA ASP A 93 -10.11 -13.00 -15.87
C ASP A 93 -9.71 -14.44 -15.54
N ALA A 94 -10.21 -15.40 -16.30
CA ALA A 94 -9.95 -16.82 -16.11
C ALA A 94 -8.46 -17.21 -16.20
N ALA A 95 -7.61 -16.38 -16.82
CA ALA A 95 -6.16 -16.59 -16.88
C ALA A 95 -5.44 -16.25 -15.56
N ASP A 96 -6.08 -15.47 -14.68
CA ASP A 96 -5.58 -15.14 -13.35
C ASP A 96 -6.33 -15.96 -12.27
N PRO A 97 -5.62 -16.88 -11.57
CA PRO A 97 -6.20 -17.64 -10.46
C PRO A 97 -6.64 -16.79 -9.26
N TYR A 98 -6.11 -15.58 -9.10
CA TYR A 98 -6.44 -14.67 -8.00
C TYR A 98 -7.51 -13.63 -8.39
N SER A 99 -7.92 -13.60 -9.66
CA SER A 99 -8.98 -12.70 -10.11
C SER A 99 -10.32 -13.13 -9.52
N ARG A 100 -11.06 -12.15 -8.99
CA ARG A 100 -12.36 -12.31 -8.36
C ARG A 100 -13.42 -11.58 -9.17
N ASP A 101 -14.64 -12.10 -9.13
CA ASP A 101 -15.80 -11.43 -9.71
C ASP A 101 -16.31 -10.37 -8.73
N ILE A 102 -15.79 -9.14 -8.87
CA ILE A 102 -16.11 -8.00 -8.01
C ILE A 102 -16.95 -7.03 -8.81
N ALA A 103 -18.18 -6.78 -8.33
CA ALA A 103 -19.08 -5.85 -8.98
C ALA A 103 -18.54 -4.41 -8.91
N VAL A 104 -18.37 -3.78 -10.07
CA VAL A 104 -18.09 -2.34 -10.19
C VAL A 104 -19.39 -1.58 -9.95
N GLN A 105 -19.49 -0.89 -8.83
CA GLN A 105 -20.64 -0.05 -8.51
C GLN A 105 -20.43 1.37 -9.05
N PRO A 106 -21.46 2.12 -9.43
CA PRO A 106 -21.30 3.55 -9.69
C PRO A 106 -20.82 4.29 -8.43
N LEU A 107 -20.07 5.39 -8.58
CA LEU A 107 -19.77 6.27 -7.45
C LEU A 107 -21.09 6.81 -6.87
N ALA A 108 -21.40 6.38 -5.65
CA ALA A 108 -22.63 6.75 -4.97
C ALA A 108 -22.52 8.13 -4.33
N THR A 109 -23.66 8.79 -4.17
CA THR A 109 -23.76 9.99 -3.33
C THR A 109 -23.39 9.65 -1.90
N ARG A 110 -22.50 10.46 -1.31
CA ARG A 110 -22.03 10.28 0.07
C ARG A 110 -23.21 10.22 1.06
N GLN A 111 -23.19 9.23 1.94
CA GLN A 111 -24.08 9.18 3.10
C GLN A 111 -23.86 10.44 3.98
N PRO A 112 -24.92 11.00 4.59
CA PRO A 112 -24.82 12.28 5.30
C PRO A 112 -23.86 12.20 6.50
N VAL A 113 -23.82 11.08 7.22
CA VAL A 113 -22.94 10.87 8.38
C VAL A 113 -22.15 9.59 8.18
N LEU A 114 -20.83 9.70 8.08
CA LEU A 114 -19.90 8.57 8.05
C LEU A 114 -19.16 8.47 9.37
N THR A 115 -19.02 7.27 9.89
CA THR A 115 -18.14 6.91 11.00
C THR A 115 -16.77 6.56 10.45
N VAL A 116 -15.76 7.36 10.79
CA VAL A 116 -14.40 7.21 10.29
C VAL A 116 -13.49 6.74 11.41
N GLY A 117 -12.92 5.55 11.25
CA GLY A 117 -11.86 5.04 12.11
C GLY A 117 -10.55 5.76 11.83
N VAL A 118 -9.91 6.29 12.86
CA VAL A 118 -8.57 6.91 12.78
C VAL A 118 -7.65 6.24 13.78
N PRO A 119 -6.34 6.13 13.51
CA PRO A 119 -5.41 5.63 14.53
C PRO A 119 -5.53 6.46 15.81
N ALA A 120 -5.60 5.77 16.96
CA ALA A 120 -5.58 6.43 18.26
C ALA A 120 -4.35 7.32 18.37
N LYS A 121 -4.48 8.46 19.06
CA LYS A 121 -3.40 9.46 19.11
C LYS A 121 -2.07 8.90 19.62
N ALA A 122 -2.14 7.98 20.59
CA ALA A 122 -0.97 7.32 21.16
C ALA A 122 -0.27 6.37 20.16
N ASP A 123 -0.97 5.91 19.13
CA ASP A 123 -0.45 4.99 18.12
C ASP A 123 0.07 5.72 16.86
N LEU A 124 -0.12 7.03 16.75
CA LEU A 124 0.36 7.82 15.61
C LEU A 124 1.89 7.89 15.60
N LYS A 125 2.49 7.65 14.43
CA LYS A 125 3.92 7.60 14.18
C LYS A 125 4.23 8.51 13.00
N PHE A 126 4.89 9.64 13.27
CA PHE A 126 5.40 10.58 12.25
C PHE A 126 6.93 10.67 12.23
N PHE A 127 7.62 9.92 13.09
CA PHE A 127 9.09 9.86 13.15
C PHE A 127 9.78 11.24 13.25
N GLY A 128 9.15 12.18 13.95
CA GLY A 128 9.65 13.55 14.13
C GLY A 128 9.23 14.53 13.03
N ASP A 129 8.47 14.10 12.03
CA ASP A 129 7.98 14.96 10.95
C ASP A 129 6.71 15.73 11.37
N MET A 130 6.94 16.92 11.92
CA MET A 130 5.86 17.79 12.39
C MET A 130 4.96 18.30 11.25
N ALA A 131 5.48 18.39 10.02
CA ALA A 131 4.70 18.86 8.88
C ALA A 131 3.68 17.80 8.44
N MET A 132 4.10 16.53 8.37
CA MET A 132 3.18 15.42 8.08
C MET A 132 2.14 15.23 9.18
N GLN A 133 2.53 15.39 10.45
CA GLN A 133 1.61 15.35 11.57
C GLN A 133 0.53 16.45 11.44
N ALA A 134 0.94 17.70 11.24
CA ALA A 134 0.02 18.82 11.08
C ALA A 134 -0.91 18.65 9.86
N GLY A 135 -0.40 18.10 8.75
CA GLY A 135 -1.20 17.80 7.56
C GLY A 135 -2.28 16.74 7.81
N PHE A 136 -1.97 15.71 8.59
CA PHE A 136 -2.96 14.71 8.98
C PHE A 136 -4.01 15.30 9.93
N GLU A 137 -3.59 16.06 10.94
CA GLU A 137 -4.50 16.76 11.86
C GLU A 137 -5.46 17.71 11.11
N ALA A 138 -4.96 18.45 10.12
CA ALA A 138 -5.79 19.30 9.25
C ALA A 138 -6.81 18.48 8.43
N SER A 139 -6.42 17.30 7.97
CA SER A 139 -7.31 16.37 7.24
C SER A 139 -8.43 15.85 8.15
N LEU A 140 -8.12 15.52 9.40
CA LEU A 140 -9.14 15.12 10.40
C LEU A 140 -10.10 16.27 10.71
N ALA A 141 -9.59 17.49 10.88
CA ALA A 141 -10.43 18.67 11.08
C ALA A 141 -11.36 18.93 9.87
N MET A 142 -10.89 18.68 8.65
CA MET A 142 -11.73 18.75 7.45
C MET A 142 -12.84 17.69 7.46
N LEU A 143 -12.53 16.44 7.79
CA LEU A 143 -13.54 15.37 7.89
C LEU A 143 -14.62 15.69 8.93
N SER A 144 -14.25 16.22 10.10
CA SER A 144 -15.22 16.66 11.11
C SER A 144 -16.12 17.80 10.60
N ARG A 145 -15.57 18.78 9.87
CA ARG A 145 -16.37 19.85 9.24
C ARG A 145 -17.31 19.34 8.15
N LEU A 146 -16.96 18.24 7.49
CA LEU A 146 -17.82 17.52 6.55
C LEU A 146 -18.86 16.64 7.26
N GLY A 147 -18.99 16.71 8.59
CA GLY A 147 -19.99 15.97 9.37
C GLY A 147 -19.64 14.50 9.64
N CYS A 148 -18.39 14.09 9.42
CA CYS A 148 -17.94 12.75 9.80
C CYS A 148 -17.80 12.62 11.32
N ARG A 149 -18.15 11.45 11.86
CA ARG A 149 -17.87 11.06 13.24
C ARG A 149 -16.54 10.32 13.30
N LEU A 150 -15.51 10.95 13.87
CA LEU A 150 -14.20 10.32 14.03
C LEU A 150 -14.18 9.43 15.29
N ILE A 151 -13.68 8.21 15.16
CA ILE A 151 -13.47 7.27 16.28
C ILE A 151 -12.00 6.88 16.30
N GLU A 152 -11.36 7.05 17.46
CA GLU A 152 -10.00 6.56 17.69
C GLU A 152 -9.99 5.04 17.81
N ILE A 153 -9.14 4.39 17.01
CA ILE A 153 -8.98 2.95 16.94
C ILE A 153 -7.56 2.58 17.40
N PRO A 154 -7.39 1.67 18.37
CA PRO A 154 -6.08 1.12 18.69
C PRO A 154 -5.47 0.43 17.47
N PHE A 155 -4.27 0.85 17.07
CA PHE A 155 -3.64 0.44 15.81
C PHE A 155 -2.56 -0.65 15.98
N GLY A 156 -2.28 -1.07 17.22
CA GLY A 156 -1.26 -2.08 17.52
C GLY A 156 -1.38 -3.37 16.71
N ASP A 157 -2.59 -3.93 16.56
CA ASP A 157 -2.81 -5.16 15.78
C ASP A 157 -2.72 -4.94 14.26
N PHE A 158 -3.06 -3.74 13.78
CA PHE A 158 -2.83 -3.38 12.37
C PHE A 158 -1.32 -3.30 12.07
N TYR A 159 -0.54 -2.72 12.97
CA TYR A 159 0.92 -2.70 12.86
C TYR A 159 1.51 -4.11 12.95
N ALA A 160 1.02 -4.94 13.87
CA ALA A 160 1.49 -6.33 13.97
C ALA A 160 1.15 -7.15 12.70
N THR A 161 0.00 -6.90 12.08
CA THR A 161 -0.35 -7.47 10.78
C THR A 161 0.58 -6.98 9.68
N ALA A 162 0.85 -5.67 9.62
CA ALA A 162 1.78 -5.07 8.66
C ALA A 162 3.19 -5.68 8.74
N ASN A 163 3.66 -6.00 9.95
CA ASN A 163 4.97 -6.62 10.17
C ASN A 163 5.09 -8.01 9.51
N LEU A 164 3.99 -8.76 9.40
CA LEU A 164 4.01 -10.07 8.74
C LEU A 164 4.50 -10.02 7.28
N LEU A 165 4.34 -8.87 6.60
CA LEU A 165 4.72 -8.72 5.19
C LEU A 165 6.25 -8.81 4.96
N TYR A 166 7.04 -8.18 5.82
CA TYR A 166 8.51 -8.08 5.67
C TYR A 166 9.31 -8.75 6.79
N GLU A 167 8.75 -8.85 8.00
CA GLU A 167 9.36 -9.60 9.12
C GLU A 167 8.88 -11.07 9.14
N GLY A 168 7.78 -11.37 8.45
CA GLY A 168 7.24 -12.71 8.30
C GLY A 168 7.63 -13.38 6.97
N ALA A 169 6.92 -14.46 6.65
CA ALA A 169 7.28 -15.33 5.53
C ALA A 169 6.80 -14.85 4.15
N TRP A 170 6.04 -13.76 4.06
CA TRP A 170 5.53 -13.26 2.76
C TRP A 170 6.63 -12.78 1.81
N VAL A 171 7.82 -12.42 2.33
CA VAL A 171 8.99 -12.16 1.49
C VAL A 171 9.37 -13.38 0.63
N ALA A 172 9.01 -14.59 1.05
CA ALA A 172 9.24 -15.81 0.27
C ALA A 172 8.43 -15.85 -1.03
N GLU A 173 7.31 -15.14 -1.14
CA GLU A 173 6.61 -15.02 -2.43
C GLU A 173 7.43 -14.25 -3.45
N ARG A 174 8.16 -13.21 -3.02
CA ARG A 174 9.08 -12.46 -3.89
C ARG A 174 10.20 -13.36 -4.36
N TYR A 175 10.75 -14.19 -3.46
CA TYR A 175 11.76 -15.17 -3.82
C TYR A 175 11.21 -16.20 -4.81
N ALA A 176 10.02 -16.76 -4.55
CA ALA A 176 9.38 -17.73 -5.44
C ALA A 176 9.11 -17.15 -6.83
N ALA A 177 8.71 -15.88 -6.92
CA ALA A 177 8.44 -15.19 -8.18
C ALA A 177 9.67 -15.06 -9.10
N ILE A 178 10.88 -14.93 -8.53
CA ILE A 178 12.11 -14.70 -9.29
C ILE A 178 13.21 -15.73 -9.00
N ARG A 179 12.88 -16.88 -8.43
CA ARG A 179 13.86 -17.85 -7.90
C ARG A 179 14.94 -18.20 -8.91
N ASP A 180 14.53 -18.62 -10.10
CA ASP A 180 15.45 -19.03 -11.16
C ASP A 180 16.36 -17.86 -11.58
N PHE A 181 15.81 -16.65 -11.64
CA PHE A 181 16.57 -15.44 -11.97
C PHE A 181 17.58 -15.06 -10.88
N ILE A 182 17.17 -15.03 -9.61
CA ILE A 182 18.07 -14.66 -8.51
C ILE A 182 19.15 -15.72 -8.27
N GLU A 183 18.86 -17.00 -8.51
CA GLU A 183 19.85 -18.08 -8.40
C GLU A 183 20.88 -18.04 -9.54
N ALA A 184 20.48 -17.67 -10.76
CA ALA A 184 21.39 -17.57 -11.91
C ALA A 184 22.10 -16.21 -12.05
N ASN A 185 21.50 -15.12 -11.58
CA ASN A 185 21.93 -13.75 -11.88
C ASN A 185 21.97 -12.85 -10.62
N GLU A 186 22.38 -13.40 -9.48
CA GLU A 186 22.31 -12.70 -8.19
C GLU A 186 22.96 -11.30 -8.18
N THR A 187 24.07 -11.11 -8.91
CA THR A 187 24.78 -9.82 -8.99
C THR A 187 24.07 -8.77 -9.84
N ALA A 188 23.10 -9.16 -10.68
CA ALA A 188 22.30 -8.24 -11.48
C ALA A 188 21.19 -7.54 -10.68
N LEU A 189 20.84 -8.07 -9.50
CA LEU A 189 19.84 -7.45 -8.63
C LEU A 189 20.42 -6.23 -7.91
N HIS A 190 19.58 -5.20 -7.73
CA HIS A 190 19.92 -4.08 -6.85
C HIS A 190 20.29 -4.58 -5.44
N PRO A 191 21.39 -4.12 -4.82
CA PRO A 191 21.94 -4.73 -3.60
C PRO A 191 20.95 -4.85 -2.44
N VAL A 192 20.10 -3.83 -2.24
CA VAL A 192 19.08 -3.82 -1.18
C VAL A 192 17.99 -4.86 -1.46
N THR A 193 17.49 -4.91 -2.70
CA THR A 193 16.47 -5.87 -3.13
C THR A 193 16.99 -7.30 -3.07
N ARG A 194 18.23 -7.52 -3.49
CA ARG A 194 18.94 -8.81 -3.34
C ARG A 194 18.98 -9.26 -1.88
N LYS A 195 19.38 -8.36 -0.96
CA LYS A 195 19.44 -8.68 0.47
C LYS A 195 18.08 -9.07 1.04
N ILE A 196 17.04 -8.30 0.72
CA ILE A 196 15.68 -8.52 1.23
C ILE A 196 15.11 -9.84 0.68
N ILE A 197 15.11 -10.02 -0.65
CA ILE A 197 14.55 -11.22 -1.28
C ILE A 197 15.38 -12.46 -0.93
N GLY A 198 16.71 -12.35 -0.90
CA GLY A 198 17.62 -13.44 -0.54
C GLY A 198 17.44 -13.94 0.89
N GLY A 199 16.95 -13.10 1.81
CA GLY A 199 16.62 -13.50 3.18
C GLY A 199 15.59 -14.64 3.26
N ALA A 200 14.74 -14.80 2.23
CA ALA A 200 13.74 -15.86 2.17
C ALA A 200 14.33 -17.27 2.14
N ARG A 201 15.62 -17.44 1.76
CA ARG A 201 16.30 -18.74 1.76
C ARG A 201 16.39 -19.38 3.15
N ASN A 202 16.28 -18.57 4.20
CA ASN A 202 16.35 -19.01 5.59
C ASN A 202 14.97 -19.33 6.17
N LEU A 203 13.89 -19.22 5.39
CA LEU A 203 12.53 -19.47 5.84
C LEU A 203 12.11 -20.90 5.50
N SER A 204 11.43 -21.54 6.45
CA SER A 204 10.87 -22.88 6.28
C SER A 204 9.37 -22.84 5.95
N ALA A 205 8.83 -23.98 5.52
CA ALA A 205 7.38 -24.15 5.42
C ALA A 205 6.68 -23.94 6.77
N VAL A 206 7.33 -24.29 7.89
CA VAL A 206 6.79 -24.05 9.24
C VAL A 206 6.64 -22.55 9.51
N ASP A 207 7.60 -21.74 9.08
CA ASP A 207 7.52 -20.27 9.23
C ASP A 207 6.40 -19.69 8.37
N ALA A 208 6.22 -20.20 7.15
CA ALA A 208 5.10 -19.83 6.29
C ALA A 208 3.75 -20.15 6.94
N PHE A 209 3.54 -21.38 7.40
CA PHE A 209 2.30 -21.77 8.06
C PHE A 209 2.05 -21.01 9.37
N ARG A 210 3.08 -20.75 10.17
CA ARG A 210 2.97 -19.89 11.37
C ARG A 210 2.52 -18.47 11.00
N GLY A 211 3.08 -17.89 9.94
CA GLY A 211 2.66 -16.60 9.40
C GLY A 211 1.18 -16.59 8.98
N LEU A 212 0.74 -17.65 8.28
CA LEU A 212 -0.67 -17.82 7.89
C LEU A 212 -1.60 -17.93 9.10
N TYR A 213 -1.22 -18.71 10.13
CA TYR A 213 -2.00 -18.82 11.36
C TYR A 213 -2.09 -17.49 12.11
N ALA A 214 -0.97 -16.76 12.20
CA ALA A 214 -0.94 -15.43 12.81
C ALA A 214 -1.84 -14.45 12.04
N LEU A 215 -1.75 -14.44 10.71
CA LEU A 215 -2.63 -13.59 9.89
C LEU A 215 -4.10 -13.93 10.11
N GLN A 216 -4.47 -15.21 10.16
CA GLN A 216 -5.86 -15.61 10.39
C GLN A 216 -6.35 -15.17 11.79
N ALA A 217 -5.48 -15.23 12.81
CA ALA A 217 -5.79 -14.73 14.14
C ALA A 217 -6.01 -13.21 14.14
N TYR A 218 -5.16 -12.44 13.44
CA TYR A 218 -5.35 -11.00 13.30
C TYR A 218 -6.60 -10.66 12.50
N LYS A 219 -6.92 -11.37 11.41
CA LYS A 219 -8.17 -11.20 10.67
C LYS A 219 -9.38 -11.39 11.57
N ALA A 220 -9.42 -12.47 12.36
CA ALA A 220 -10.53 -12.72 13.28
C ALA A 220 -10.65 -11.62 14.35
N LYS A 221 -9.53 -11.11 14.86
CA LYS A 221 -9.50 -10.03 15.86
C LYS A 221 -9.90 -8.68 15.29
N LEU A 222 -9.47 -8.35 14.08
CA LEU A 222 -9.65 -7.05 13.44
C LEU A 222 -10.98 -6.95 12.68
N ALA A 223 -11.57 -8.05 12.22
CA ALA A 223 -12.86 -8.05 11.53
C ALA A 223 -13.96 -7.25 12.26
N PRO A 224 -14.23 -7.45 13.56
CA PRO A 224 -15.24 -6.65 14.27
C PRO A 224 -14.83 -5.18 14.41
N VAL A 225 -13.54 -4.85 14.44
CA VAL A 225 -13.05 -3.46 14.49
C VAL A 225 -13.27 -2.78 13.14
N ILE A 226 -12.92 -3.45 12.05
CA ILE A 226 -13.13 -2.97 10.67
C ILE A 226 -14.63 -2.76 10.42
N ALA A 227 -15.47 -3.70 10.84
CA ALA A 227 -16.92 -3.59 10.70
C ALA A 227 -17.58 -2.52 11.60
N SER A 228 -16.85 -1.93 12.56
CA SER A 228 -17.38 -0.91 13.48
C SER A 228 -17.38 0.50 12.90
N VAL A 229 -16.75 0.71 11.74
CA VAL A 229 -16.61 2.00 11.06
C VAL A 229 -16.95 1.84 9.58
N ASP A 230 -17.30 2.95 8.92
CA ASP A 230 -17.62 2.94 7.50
C ASP A 230 -16.36 2.98 6.63
N LEU A 231 -15.31 3.64 7.11
CA LEU A 231 -14.00 3.70 6.48
C LEU A 231 -12.90 4.05 7.48
N PHE A 232 -11.65 3.82 7.10
CA PHE A 232 -10.47 4.28 7.82
C PHE A 232 -9.84 5.50 7.15
N CYS A 233 -9.37 6.45 7.95
CA CYS A 233 -8.51 7.53 7.50
C CYS A 233 -7.16 7.44 8.22
N VAL A 234 -6.10 7.23 7.45
CA VAL A 234 -4.71 7.09 7.93
C VAL A 234 -3.79 8.03 7.15
N PRO A 235 -2.64 8.44 7.70
CA PRO A 235 -1.58 9.05 6.91
C PRO A 235 -1.17 8.07 5.80
N THR A 236 -1.02 8.54 4.55
CA THR A 236 -0.51 7.68 3.48
C THR A 236 0.93 7.26 3.75
N ALA A 237 1.76 8.24 4.14
CA ALA A 237 3.12 8.04 4.62
C ALA A 237 3.31 8.86 5.91
N PRO A 238 4.13 8.38 6.86
CA PRO A 238 4.37 9.08 8.12
C PRO A 238 5.38 10.23 8.01
N THR A 239 6.18 10.28 6.94
CA THR A 239 7.24 11.27 6.69
C THR A 239 7.63 11.25 5.21
N HIS A 240 8.42 12.24 4.76
CA HIS A 240 8.98 12.30 3.40
C HIS A 240 10.51 12.42 3.44
N TYR A 241 11.21 11.47 2.83
CA TYR A 241 12.67 11.45 2.82
C TYR A 241 13.29 12.11 1.58
N THR A 242 14.46 12.70 1.76
CA THR A 242 15.34 13.04 0.65
C THR A 242 15.93 11.80 0.02
N THR A 243 16.31 11.89 -1.26
CA THR A 243 17.01 10.79 -1.95
C THR A 243 18.33 10.45 -1.24
N ALA A 244 19.03 11.46 -0.72
CA ALA A 244 20.28 11.25 0.02
C ALA A 244 20.04 10.46 1.32
N ALA A 245 18.99 10.77 2.08
CA ALA A 245 18.65 10.05 3.30
C ALA A 245 18.32 8.58 3.02
N VAL A 246 17.54 8.30 1.95
CA VAL A 246 17.23 6.92 1.55
C VAL A 246 18.48 6.17 1.09
N LEU A 247 19.40 6.81 0.36
CA LEU A 247 20.65 6.13 -0.03
C LEU A 247 21.57 5.84 1.17
N ALA A 248 21.54 6.68 2.20
CA ALA A 248 22.30 6.47 3.42
C ALA A 248 21.73 5.35 4.30
N ASP A 249 20.40 5.24 4.38
CA ASP A 249 19.70 4.19 5.14
C ASP A 249 18.49 3.63 4.39
N PRO A 250 18.72 2.77 3.38
CA PRO A 250 17.69 2.35 2.44
C PRO A 250 16.67 1.36 3.01
N VAL A 251 16.98 0.73 4.14
CA VAL A 251 16.07 -0.26 4.75
C VAL A 251 15.15 0.43 5.73
N GLU A 252 15.68 1.19 6.70
CA GLU A 252 14.84 1.79 7.74
C GLU A 252 13.91 2.85 7.16
N THR A 253 14.44 3.76 6.34
CA THR A 253 13.63 4.81 5.70
C THR A 253 12.49 4.22 4.87
N ASN A 254 12.76 3.17 4.09
CA ASN A 254 11.74 2.49 3.30
C ASN A 254 10.70 1.77 4.18
N SER A 255 11.14 1.07 5.22
CA SER A 255 10.23 0.38 6.15
C SER A 255 9.29 1.35 6.86
N ARG A 256 9.78 2.53 7.27
CA ARG A 256 8.94 3.57 7.89
C ARG A 256 7.84 4.05 6.95
N LEU A 257 8.09 4.19 5.64
CA LEU A 257 7.03 4.56 4.69
C LEU A 257 5.88 3.53 4.65
N GLY A 258 6.14 2.26 4.98
CA GLY A 258 5.14 1.19 5.03
C GLY A 258 4.22 1.19 6.25
N THR A 259 4.41 2.09 7.23
CA THR A 259 3.76 2.07 8.56
C THR A 259 2.23 1.93 8.49
N TYR A 260 1.60 2.64 7.55
CA TYR A 260 0.14 2.71 7.41
C TYR A 260 -0.42 1.96 6.20
N THR A 261 0.42 1.22 5.48
CA THR A 261 0.04 0.66 4.17
C THR A 261 0.17 -0.86 4.10
N ASN A 262 1.17 -1.44 4.77
CA ASN A 262 1.57 -2.85 4.59
C ASN A 262 0.51 -3.89 5.02
N PHE A 263 -0.44 -3.52 5.88
CA PHE A 263 -1.48 -4.45 6.34
C PHE A 263 -2.64 -4.61 5.35
N VAL A 264 -2.82 -3.68 4.42
CA VAL A 264 -4.08 -3.54 3.66
C VAL A 264 -4.40 -4.81 2.87
N ASN A 265 -3.51 -5.26 1.98
CA ASN A 265 -3.79 -6.44 1.17
C ASN A 265 -3.79 -7.73 1.99
N LEU A 266 -3.10 -7.76 3.13
CA LEU A 266 -3.13 -8.91 4.05
C LEU A 266 -4.52 -9.06 4.69
N LEU A 267 -5.21 -7.96 4.97
CA LEU A 267 -6.54 -7.95 5.59
C LEU A 267 -7.70 -8.04 4.61
N ASP A 268 -7.42 -7.98 3.30
CA ASP A 268 -8.39 -7.86 2.19
C ASP A 268 -9.21 -6.57 2.24
#